data_AF-A0A259AE20-F1
#
_entry.id   AF-A0A259AE20-F1
#
_cell.length_a   1.000
_cell.length_b   1.000
_cell.length_c   1.000
_cell.angle_alpha   90.00
_cell.angle_beta   90.00
_cell.angle_gamma   90.00
#
_symmetry.space_group_name_H-M   'P 1'
#
loop_
_entity.id
_entity.type
_entity.pdbx_description
1 polymer ?
#
loop_
_entity_poly.entity_id
_entity_poly.type
_entity_poly.pdbx_seq_one_letter_code
_entity_poly.pdbx_strand_id
1 'polypeptide(L)' 'MTPKGNAPAWGFAPTRRQALQVAALSAFAAVLAPRLSFATEAQVADELKKLFGSKPMGEGKVKLDLPEIAENGLVVPINL' A
#
# COMPACT_ATOMS: atom_id res chain seq x y z
N MET A 1 47.90 16.48 22.78
CA MET A 1 47.20 15.24 22.40
C MET A 1 46.05 15.61 21.48
N THR A 2 46.20 15.35 20.20
CA THR A 2 45.24 15.69 19.14
C THR A 2 44.16 14.60 19.03
N PRO A 3 42.86 14.93 18.96
CA PRO A 3 41.85 13.95 18.62
C PRO A 3 41.85 13.76 17.10
N LYS A 4 42.30 12.58 16.65
CA LYS A 4 42.10 12.09 15.28
C LYS A 4 40.66 11.61 15.14
N GLY A 5 39.92 12.17 14.18
CA GLY A 5 38.59 11.72 13.81
C GLY A 5 38.07 12.47 12.60
N ASN A 6 38.68 12.24 11.43
CA ASN A 6 38.31 12.85 10.16
C ASN A 6 36.98 12.25 9.67
N ALA A 7 35.86 12.91 9.93
CA ALA A 7 34.58 12.57 9.30
C ALA A 7 34.48 13.28 7.93
N PRO A 8 34.05 12.59 6.85
CA PRO A 8 33.93 13.21 5.54
C PRO A 8 32.85 14.30 5.56
N ALA A 9 33.14 15.46 4.96
CA ALA A 9 32.32 16.67 4.98
C ALA A 9 30.95 16.58 4.25
N TRP A 10 30.51 15.38 3.88
CA TRP A 10 29.27 15.10 3.15
C TRP A 10 28.54 13.87 3.72
N GLY A 11 28.67 13.60 5.03
CA GLY A 11 28.22 12.34 5.63
C GLY A 11 27.30 12.53 6.84
N PHE A 12 26.07 12.02 6.74
CA PHE A 12 25.23 11.74 7.90
C PHE A 12 25.97 10.75 8.81
N ALA A 13 26.45 11.21 9.97
CA ALA A 13 27.10 10.40 10.99
C ALA A 13 26.14 10.19 12.17
N PRO A 14 25.28 9.15 12.14
CA PRO A 14 24.28 8.94 13.17
C PRO A 14 24.93 8.61 14.51
N THR A 15 24.46 9.26 15.56
CA THR A 15 24.75 8.82 16.93
C THR A 15 24.17 7.43 17.16
N ARG A 16 24.72 6.66 18.12
CA ARG A 16 24.25 5.29 18.42
C ARG A 16 22.73 5.22 18.66
N ARG A 17 22.16 6.25 19.29
CA ARG A 17 20.72 6.39 19.53
C ARG A 17 19.93 6.60 18.23
N GLN A 18 20.43 7.45 17.33
CA GLN A 18 19.81 7.67 16.03
C GLN A 18 19.87 6.41 15.16
N ALA A 19 20.98 5.66 15.20
CA ALA A 19 21.08 4.38 14.52
C ALA A 19 20.01 3.39 15.01
N LEU A 20 19.80 3.30 16.33
CA LEU A 20 18.74 2.47 16.92
C LEU A 20 17.33 2.94 16.51
N GLN A 21 17.08 4.25 16.47
CA GLN A 21 15.79 4.81 16.05
C GLN A 21 15.48 4.53 14.58
N VAL A 22 16.46 4.70 13.69
CA VAL A 22 16.31 4.39 12.27
C VAL A 22 16.07 2.90 12.06
N ALA A 23 16.81 2.03 12.78
CA ALA A 23 16.60 0.59 12.73
C ALA A 23 15.20 0.18 13.24
N ALA A 24 14.71 0.82 14.29
CA ALA A 24 13.36 0.55 14.81
C ALA A 24 12.27 0.98 13.81
N LEU A 25 12.42 2.17 13.21
CA LEU A 25 11.48 2.67 12.20
C LEU A 25 11.49 1.83 10.92
N SER A 26 12.66 1.41 10.45
CA SER A 26 12.74 0.55 9.26
C SER A 26 12.18 -0.84 9.51
N ALA A 27 12.42 -1.43 10.68
CA ALA A 27 11.81 -2.69 11.08
C ALA A 27 10.28 -2.59 11.16
N PHE A 28 9.76 -1.49 11.74
CA PHE A 28 8.33 -1.25 11.83
C PHE A 28 7.68 -1.06 10.45
N ALA A 29 8.32 -0.27 9.57
CA ALA A 29 7.86 -0.09 8.19
C ALA A 29 7.87 -1.41 7.40
N ALA A 30 8.88 -2.26 7.59
CA ALA A 30 8.96 -3.57 6.94
C ALA A 30 7.85 -4.54 7.38
N VAL A 31 7.37 -4.43 8.63
CA VAL A 31 6.24 -5.22 9.14
C VAL A 31 4.89 -4.70 8.62
N LEU A 32 4.75 -3.39 8.45
CA LEU A 32 3.50 -2.76 8.01
C LEU A 32 3.31 -2.75 6.48
N ALA A 33 4.38 -2.56 5.70
CA ALA A 33 4.29 -2.41 4.25
C ALA A 33 3.55 -3.58 3.53
N PRO A 34 3.76 -4.86 3.89
CA PRO A 34 3.04 -5.98 3.27
C PRO A 34 1.53 -6.02 3.61
N ARG A 35 1.09 -5.31 4.67
CA ARG A 35 -0.31 -5.29 5.11
C ARG A 35 -1.14 -4.19 4.45
N LEU A 36 -0.50 -3.31 3.67
CA LEU A 36 -1.18 -2.36 2.81
C LEU A 36 -1.61 -3.10 1.54
N SER A 37 -2.74 -3.81 1.61
CA SER A 37 -3.33 -4.49 0.46
C SER A 37 -3.97 -3.47 -0.48
N PHE A 38 -3.20 -3.01 -1.46
CA PHE A 38 -3.78 -2.34 -2.63
C PHE A 38 -4.22 -3.42 -3.60
N ALA A 39 -5.51 -3.48 -3.92
CA ALA A 39 -6.01 -4.36 -4.96
C ALA A 39 -5.37 -3.94 -6.29
N THR A 40 -4.32 -4.65 -6.69
CA THR A 40 -3.71 -4.44 -8.01
C THR A 40 -4.62 -5.05 -9.06
N GLU A 41 -4.72 -4.42 -10.23
CA GLU A 41 -5.56 -4.90 -11.34
C GLU A 41 -5.24 -6.37 -11.70
N ALA A 42 -3.97 -6.76 -11.57
CA ALA A 42 -3.51 -8.13 -11.75
C ALA A 42 -4.12 -9.10 -10.72
N GLN A 43 -4.22 -8.73 -9.45
CA GLN A 43 -4.86 -9.56 -8.42
C GLN A 43 -6.36 -9.70 -8.66
N VAL A 44 -7.03 -8.62 -9.08
CA VAL A 44 -8.46 -8.66 -9.41
C VAL A 44 -8.71 -9.57 -10.62
N ALA A 45 -7.86 -9.49 -11.65
CA ALA A 45 -7.96 -10.36 -12.83
C ALA A 45 -7.75 -11.84 -12.48
N ASP A 46 -6.83 -12.14 -11.56
CA ASP A 46 -6.58 -13.51 -11.11
C ASP A 46 -7.71 -14.04 -10.20
N GLU A 47 -8.31 -13.19 -9.37
CA GLU A 47 -9.52 -13.53 -8.61
C GLU A 47 -10.73 -13.77 -9.54
N LEU A 48 -10.93 -12.90 -10.54
CA LEU A 48 -11.97 -13.04 -11.55
C LEU A 48 -11.82 -14.35 -12.33
N LYS A 49 -10.59 -14.72 -12.72
CA LYS A 49 -10.31 -16.01 -13.37
C LYS A 49 -10.61 -17.20 -12.46
N LYS A 50 -10.35 -17.10 -11.15
CA LYS A 50 -10.70 -18.16 -10.19
C LYS A 50 -12.22 -18.30 -10.04
N LEU A 51 -12.96 -17.19 -10.00
CA LEU A 51 -14.40 -17.18 -9.76
C LEU A 51 -15.24 -17.48 -11.00
N PHE A 52 -14.85 -16.96 -12.17
CA PHE A 52 -15.61 -17.05 -13.42
C PHE A 52 -14.90 -17.85 -14.52
N GLY A 53 -13.73 -18.42 -14.23
CA GLY A 53 -12.92 -19.15 -15.21
C GLY A 53 -12.34 -18.23 -16.29
N SER A 54 -12.05 -18.80 -17.47
CA SER A 54 -11.60 -18.07 -18.66
C SER A 54 -12.76 -17.53 -19.51
N LYS A 55 -13.95 -17.35 -18.91
CA LYS A 55 -15.15 -16.96 -19.66
C LYS A 55 -15.08 -15.47 -20.04
N PRO A 56 -15.24 -15.11 -21.32
CA PRO A 56 -15.25 -13.71 -21.73
C PRO A 56 -16.42 -13.00 -21.06
N MET A 57 -16.13 -11.92 -20.33
CA MET A 57 -17.16 -11.04 -19.75
C MET A 57 -17.84 -10.30 -20.91
N GLY A 58 -19.13 -10.53 -21.09
CA GLY A 58 -19.92 -9.82 -22.10
C GLY A 58 -20.34 -8.44 -21.57
N GLU A 59 -20.35 -7.44 -22.44
CA GLU A 59 -21.03 -6.17 -22.16
C GLU A 59 -22.55 -6.42 -22.18
N GLY A 60 -23.16 -6.41 -21.00
CA GLY A 60 -24.61 -6.51 -20.83
C GLY A 60 -25.25 -5.14 -20.63
N LYS A 61 -26.55 -5.02 -20.89
CA LYS A 61 -27.39 -3.83 -20.60
C LYS A 61 -27.62 -3.66 -19.08
N VAL A 62 -26.58 -3.72 -18.27
CA VAL A 62 -26.67 -3.57 -16.83
C VAL A 62 -26.71 -2.07 -16.52
N LYS A 63 -27.82 -1.61 -15.95
CA LYS A 63 -27.91 -0.26 -15.41
C LYS A 63 -27.57 -0.35 -13.93
N LEU A 64 -26.60 0.43 -13.50
CA LEU A 64 -26.13 0.44 -12.13
C LEU A 64 -26.35 1.84 -11.59
N ASP A 65 -27.34 1.99 -10.72
CA ASP A 65 -27.67 3.29 -10.13
C ASP A 65 -26.87 3.43 -8.82
N LEU A 66 -25.90 4.35 -8.85
CA LEU A 66 -25.02 4.67 -7.73
C LEU A 66 -25.06 6.17 -7.44
N PRO A 67 -25.04 6.57 -6.16
CA PRO A 67 -24.84 7.97 -5.80
C PRO A 67 -23.39 8.41 -6.10
N GLU A 68 -23.21 9.61 -6.67
CA GLU A 68 -21.89 10.16 -7.02
C GLU A 68 -21.00 10.42 -5.78
N ILE A 69 -21.63 10.80 -4.67
CA ILE A 69 -21.00 10.90 -3.36
C ILE A 69 -21.88 10.14 -2.38
N ALA A 70 -21.32 9.11 -1.75
CA ALA A 70 -21.99 8.40 -0.68
C ALA A 70 -22.11 9.29 0.56
N GLU A 71 -23.28 9.29 1.20
CA GLU A 71 -23.55 10.05 2.44
C GLU A 71 -22.60 9.64 3.58
N ASN A 72 -22.15 8.38 3.57
CA ASN A 72 -21.28 7.79 4.56
C ASN A 72 -20.44 6.65 3.94
N GLY A 73 -19.17 6.55 4.32
CA GLY A 73 -18.24 5.52 3.81
C GLY A 73 -18.51 4.09 4.33
N LEU A 74 -19.52 3.91 5.20
CA LEU A 74 -19.86 2.61 5.80
C LEU A 74 -20.95 1.89 5.00
N VAL A 75 -21.91 2.63 4.42
CA VAL A 75 -23.02 2.04 3.66
C VAL A 75 -23.31 2.90 2.45
N VAL A 76 -23.13 2.34 1.25
CA VAL A 76 -23.49 2.99 -0.02
C VAL A 76 -24.62 2.18 -0.65
N PRO A 77 -25.78 2.78 -0.94
CA PRO A 77 -26.88 2.08 -1.59
C PRO A 77 -26.56 1.82 -3.06
N ILE A 78 -26.83 0.58 -3.51
CA ILE A 78 -26.60 0.10 -4.87
C ILE A 78 -27.89 -0.52 -5.38
N ASN A 79 -28.39 -0.06 -6.54
CA ASN A 79 -29.54 -0.66 -7.23
C ASN A 79 -29.13 -1.19 -8.61
N LEU A 80 -29.73 -2.31 -9.02
CA LEU A 80 -29.51 -3.03 -10.28
C LEU A 80 -30.75 -3.00 -11.18
#